data_AF-A0A179BPJ1-F1
#
_entry.id   AF-A0A179BPJ1-F1
#
_cell.length_a   1.000
_cell.length_b   1.000
_cell.length_c   1.000
_cell.angle_alpha   90.00
_cell.angle_beta   90.00
_cell.angle_gamma   90.00
#
_symmetry.space_group_name_H-M   'P 1'
#
loop_
_entity.id
_entity.type
_entity.pdbx_description
1 polymer ?
#
loop_
_entity_poly.entity_id
_entity_poly.type
_entity_poly.pdbx_seq_one_letter_code
_entity_poly.pdbx_strand_id
1 'polypeptide(L)'
;MSDKTGIAWTDASWNPTTGCTKVSQGCKHCYAEREWARLSANPKATAYYGRTFTDVACHEDRLDQPLRWKKQRMIFVNSMSDLFHEDVPESFIDLVFAIMGLNQVMRDTPHVFQILTKRPERMQAYMSDPDTLWRITMAMKAHGPELPGENSPPVWPLPNVWLGVSIEDQETADERIPLLLQTPAAVRWVSAEPLLESIEINFALKSHMDRLGNWREGPGLAWVVCGGELRTSPLFIDMLKPCNSKENSSFNMSIEMDGLMGSH
;
A
#
# COMPACT_ATOMS: atom_id res chain seq x y z
N MET A 1 -12.04 13.04 -8.96
CA MET A 1 -12.05 12.07 -10.06
C MET A 1 -10.63 11.69 -10.41
N SER A 2 -10.29 10.40 -10.33
CA SER A 2 -9.25 9.81 -11.18
C SER A 2 -9.68 8.37 -11.52
N ASP A 3 -10.64 8.24 -12.43
CA ASP A 3 -11.02 6.95 -13.05
C ASP A 3 -9.89 6.39 -13.95
N LYS A 4 -8.79 7.16 -14.11
CA LYS A 4 -7.50 6.75 -14.67
C LYS A 4 -6.41 7.47 -13.90
N THR A 5 -5.46 6.73 -13.36
CA THR A 5 -4.28 7.27 -12.66
C THR A 5 -3.06 7.25 -13.57
N GLY A 6 -2.08 8.12 -13.29
CA GLY A 6 -0.76 8.09 -13.95
C GLY A 6 0.16 6.98 -13.43
N ILE A 7 -0.27 6.28 -12.38
CA ILE A 7 0.48 5.20 -11.73
C ILE A 7 0.32 3.92 -12.56
N ALA A 8 1.39 3.48 -13.20
CA ALA A 8 1.35 2.45 -14.26
C ALA A 8 0.85 1.06 -13.80
N TRP A 9 0.93 0.76 -12.51
CA TRP A 9 0.65 -0.56 -11.94
C TRP A 9 -0.71 -0.66 -11.24
N THR A 10 -1.58 0.35 -11.36
CA THR A 10 -2.92 0.34 -10.75
C THR A 10 -3.96 0.98 -11.67
N ASP A 11 -5.23 0.54 -11.58
CA ASP A 11 -6.28 0.99 -12.49
C ASP A 11 -6.86 2.36 -12.08
N ALA A 12 -6.91 2.61 -10.76
CA ALA A 12 -7.50 3.81 -10.19
C ALA A 12 -6.84 4.18 -8.85
N SER A 13 -7.06 5.42 -8.41
CA SER A 13 -6.68 5.86 -7.06
C SER A 13 -7.91 6.30 -6.28
N TRP A 14 -7.99 5.88 -5.02
CA TRP A 14 -9.00 6.29 -4.07
C TRP A 14 -8.32 7.04 -2.92
N ASN A 15 -8.72 8.31 -2.71
CA ASN A 15 -8.06 9.21 -1.76
C ASN A 15 -9.05 9.68 -0.68
N PRO A 16 -9.42 8.81 0.28
CA PRO A 16 -10.25 9.16 1.43
C PRO A 16 -9.54 10.11 2.41
N THR A 17 -8.21 10.22 2.38
CA THR A 17 -7.48 11.29 3.07
C THR A 17 -6.68 12.15 2.09
N THR A 18 -6.24 13.32 2.56
CA THR A 18 -5.32 14.21 1.84
C THR A 18 -4.38 14.87 2.84
N GLY A 19 -3.17 15.20 2.40
CA GLY A 19 -2.17 15.84 3.23
C GLY A 19 -1.26 14.81 3.87
N CYS A 20 -0.03 15.22 4.19
CA CYS A 20 0.98 14.36 4.79
C CYS A 20 2.11 15.19 5.42
N THR A 21 2.86 14.59 6.34
CA THR A 21 4.13 15.09 6.85
C THR A 21 5.30 14.22 6.35
N LYS A 22 6.47 14.86 6.19
CA LYS A 22 7.70 14.18 5.73
C LYS A 22 8.32 13.38 6.88
N VAL A 23 8.62 12.10 6.64
CA VAL A 23 9.19 11.18 7.64
C VAL A 23 10.45 10.45 7.19
N SER A 24 10.84 10.56 5.91
CA SER A 24 12.00 9.86 5.33
C SER A 24 12.71 10.71 4.27
N GLN A 25 13.91 10.27 3.84
CA GLN A 25 14.62 10.89 2.72
C GLN A 25 13.83 10.84 1.41
N GLY A 26 13.01 9.81 1.20
CA GLY A 26 12.09 9.74 0.07
C GLY A 26 11.09 10.89 -0.02
N CYS A 27 10.80 11.56 1.09
CA CYS A 27 9.92 12.71 1.11
C CYS A 27 10.58 14.02 0.62
N LYS A 28 11.90 14.05 0.40
CA LYS A 28 12.63 15.25 0.00
C LYS A 28 12.14 15.82 -1.34
N HIS A 29 11.85 14.95 -2.31
CA HIS A 29 11.36 15.31 -3.66
C HIS A 29 9.99 14.68 -3.97
N CYS A 30 9.14 14.57 -2.94
CA CYS A 30 7.86 13.88 -3.01
C CYS A 30 6.96 14.40 -4.15
N TYR A 31 6.55 13.52 -5.07
CA TYR A 31 5.56 13.83 -6.10
C TYR A 31 4.27 14.43 -5.53
N ALA A 32 3.79 13.91 -4.39
CA ALA A 32 2.55 14.37 -3.79
C ALA A 32 2.62 15.85 -3.36
N GLU A 33 3.75 16.28 -2.79
CA GLU A 33 3.94 17.68 -2.40
C GLU A 33 4.04 18.60 -3.63
N ARG A 34 4.71 18.15 -4.71
CA ARG A 34 4.79 18.90 -5.98
C ARG A 34 3.40 19.11 -6.59
N GLU A 35 2.61 18.06 -6.69
CA GLU A 35 1.24 18.15 -7.20
C GLU A 35 0.32 18.97 -6.27
N TRP A 36 0.58 18.94 -4.95
CA TRP A 36 -0.17 19.76 -3.99
C TRP A 36 -0.07 21.25 -4.30
N ALA A 37 1.09 21.75 -4.71
CA ALA A 37 1.27 23.16 -5.06
C ALA A 37 0.30 23.59 -6.17
N ARG A 38 0.06 22.73 -7.16
CA ARG A 38 -0.91 22.97 -8.24
C ARG A 38 -2.36 22.83 -7.77
N LEU A 39 -2.66 21.82 -6.95
CA LEU A 39 -4.02 21.54 -6.48
C LEU A 39 -4.51 22.60 -5.48
N SER A 40 -3.66 23.04 -4.56
CA SER A 40 -3.98 24.05 -3.55
C SER A 40 -4.27 25.44 -4.15
N ALA A 41 -3.75 25.71 -5.34
CA ALA A 41 -4.05 26.93 -6.10
C ALA A 41 -5.33 26.85 -6.95
N ASN A 42 -5.99 25.69 -7.03
CA ASN A 42 -7.15 25.48 -7.90
C ASN A 42 -8.47 25.48 -7.10
N PRO A 43 -9.36 26.50 -7.25
CA PRO A 43 -10.63 26.57 -6.54
C PRO A 43 -11.57 25.38 -6.78
N LYS A 44 -11.41 24.66 -7.90
CA LYS A 44 -12.20 23.46 -8.22
C LYS A 44 -11.70 22.21 -7.51
N ALA A 45 -10.46 22.21 -7.00
CA ALA A 45 -9.89 21.12 -6.22
C ALA A 45 -10.21 21.33 -4.74
N THR A 46 -11.50 21.31 -4.39
CA THR A 46 -12.03 21.74 -3.08
C THR A 46 -11.36 21.09 -1.87
N ALA A 47 -10.93 19.83 -1.98
CA ALA A 47 -10.20 19.15 -0.91
C ALA A 47 -8.76 19.66 -0.68
N TYR A 48 -8.22 20.49 -1.55
CA TYR A 48 -6.84 20.99 -1.51
C TYR A 48 -6.79 22.51 -1.46
N TYR A 49 -7.79 23.17 -2.04
CA TYR A 49 -7.81 24.61 -2.26
C TYR A 49 -7.60 25.40 -0.96
N GLY A 50 -6.57 26.25 -0.95
CA GLY A 50 -6.24 27.10 0.21
C GLY A 50 -5.62 26.36 1.40
N ARG A 51 -5.35 25.05 1.29
CA ARG A 51 -4.76 24.22 2.36
C ARG A 51 -3.26 24.02 2.15
N THR A 52 -2.53 23.85 3.24
CA THR A 52 -1.10 23.46 3.21
C THR A 52 -0.95 21.95 3.10
N PHE A 53 0.15 21.45 2.52
CA PHE A 53 0.35 19.99 2.36
C PHE A 53 0.33 19.22 3.68
N THR A 54 0.77 19.86 4.77
CA THR A 54 0.77 19.29 6.13
C THR A 54 -0.59 19.37 6.83
N ASP A 55 -1.59 20.00 6.21
CA ASP A 55 -2.96 19.96 6.73
C ASP A 55 -3.57 18.62 6.31
N VAL A 56 -3.53 17.65 7.23
CA VAL A 56 -4.12 16.32 7.02
C VAL A 56 -5.63 16.38 7.26
N ALA A 57 -6.41 15.92 6.28
CA ALA A 57 -7.85 15.79 6.44
C ALA A 57 -8.39 14.48 5.89
N CYS A 58 -9.49 14.07 6.52
CA CYS A 58 -10.32 12.95 6.16
C CYS A 58 -11.52 13.44 5.34
N HIS A 59 -11.92 12.68 4.31
CA HIS A 59 -12.97 13.03 3.36
C HIS A 59 -14.07 11.97 3.37
N GLU A 60 -15.03 12.12 4.28
CA GLU A 60 -16.18 11.21 4.41
C GLU A 60 -17.01 11.15 3.12
N ASP A 61 -17.12 12.27 2.39
CA ASP A 61 -17.80 12.38 1.09
C ASP A 61 -17.20 11.50 0.00
N ARG A 62 -16.01 10.94 0.25
CA ARG A 62 -15.28 10.07 -0.69
C ARG A 62 -15.30 8.61 -0.30
N LEU A 63 -15.81 8.26 0.88
CA LEU A 63 -15.70 6.89 1.39
C LEU A 63 -16.37 5.88 0.46
N ASP A 64 -17.55 6.17 -0.06
CA ASP A 64 -18.32 5.22 -0.86
C ASP A 64 -17.88 5.11 -2.34
N GLN A 65 -16.85 5.87 -2.77
CA GLN A 65 -16.40 5.88 -4.17
C GLN A 65 -16.11 4.47 -4.72
N PRO A 66 -15.40 3.57 -4.00
CA PRO A 66 -15.14 2.22 -4.50
C PRO A 66 -16.39 1.35 -4.63
N LEU A 67 -17.48 1.68 -3.94
CA LEU A 67 -18.74 0.95 -4.05
C LEU A 67 -19.50 1.33 -5.32
N ARG A 68 -19.28 2.54 -5.86
CA ARG A 68 -19.92 3.03 -7.10
C ARG A 68 -19.27 2.47 -8.37
N TRP A 69 -18.04 1.96 -8.26
CA TRP A 69 -17.26 1.46 -9.38
C TRP A 69 -17.74 0.07 -9.85
N LYS A 70 -18.24 -0.03 -11.10
CA LYS A 70 -18.85 -1.28 -11.60
C LYS A 70 -17.83 -2.36 -11.98
N LYS A 71 -16.83 -2.01 -12.78
CA LYS A 71 -15.77 -2.94 -13.22
C LYS A 71 -14.79 -3.21 -12.09
N GLN A 72 -14.32 -4.45 -11.96
CA GLN A 72 -13.21 -4.80 -11.08
C GLN A 72 -12.00 -3.90 -11.37
N ARG A 73 -11.31 -3.47 -10.32
CA ARG A 73 -10.15 -2.59 -10.37
C ARG A 73 -9.13 -3.01 -9.32
N MET A 74 -7.87 -2.82 -9.65
CA MET A 74 -6.78 -2.62 -8.71
C MET A 74 -6.75 -1.14 -8.33
N ILE A 75 -6.87 -0.84 -7.04
CA ILE A 75 -7.08 0.53 -6.52
C ILE A 75 -5.94 0.87 -5.58
N PHE A 76 -5.21 1.94 -5.88
CA PHE A 76 -4.24 2.49 -4.95
C PHE A 76 -4.91 3.44 -3.96
N VAL A 77 -4.81 3.13 -2.66
CA VAL A 77 -5.40 3.91 -1.57
C VAL A 77 -4.40 4.97 -1.13
N ASN A 78 -4.85 6.22 -1.10
CA ASN A 78 -4.07 7.38 -0.68
C ASN A 78 -2.81 7.62 -1.53
N SER A 79 -2.99 7.94 -2.82
CA SER A 79 -1.89 8.25 -3.74
C SER A 79 -1.15 9.56 -3.40
N MET A 80 -1.68 10.36 -2.49
CA MET A 80 -1.23 11.73 -2.18
C MET A 80 -1.19 12.00 -0.67
N SER A 81 -1.32 10.97 0.14
CA SER A 81 -1.38 11.00 1.61
C SER A 81 -0.94 9.64 2.16
N ASP A 82 -0.98 9.47 3.48
CA ASP A 82 -0.73 8.18 4.14
C ASP A 82 -1.97 7.84 4.97
N LEU A 83 -2.52 6.63 4.83
CA LEU A 83 -3.70 6.22 5.61
C LEU A 83 -3.36 6.09 7.10
N PHE A 84 -2.11 5.73 7.41
CA PHE A 84 -1.60 5.56 8.76
C PHE A 84 -0.84 6.80 9.23
N HIS A 85 -1.16 7.98 8.70
CA HIS A 85 -0.70 9.24 9.27
C HIS A 85 -1.23 9.42 10.70
N GLU A 86 -0.42 9.98 11.59
CA GLU A 86 -0.74 10.21 13.00
C GLU A 86 -2.04 10.99 13.21
N ASP A 87 -2.27 12.02 12.38
CA ASP A 87 -3.47 12.86 12.35
C ASP A 87 -4.72 12.20 11.73
N VAL A 88 -4.62 10.99 11.17
CA VAL A 88 -5.80 10.24 10.70
C VAL A 88 -6.37 9.43 11.88
N PRO A 89 -7.57 9.75 12.38
CA PRO A 89 -8.15 9.04 13.52
C PRO A 89 -8.39 7.57 13.19
N GLU A 90 -8.16 6.67 14.15
CA GLU A 90 -8.40 5.23 13.96
C GLU A 90 -9.85 4.94 13.54
N SER A 91 -10.82 5.68 14.07
CA SER A 91 -12.23 5.57 13.67
C SER A 91 -12.45 5.87 12.18
N PHE A 92 -11.63 6.71 11.56
CA PHE A 92 -11.68 6.94 10.12
C PHE A 92 -11.00 5.82 9.35
N ILE A 93 -9.91 5.25 9.87
CA ILE A 93 -9.29 4.04 9.31
C ILE A 93 -10.28 2.87 9.34
N ASP A 94 -11.05 2.70 10.43
CA ASP A 94 -12.12 1.71 10.55
C ASP A 94 -13.15 1.87 9.42
N LEU A 95 -13.57 3.10 9.11
CA LEU A 95 -14.49 3.39 8.00
C LEU A 95 -13.89 3.03 6.64
N VAL A 96 -12.62 3.36 6.40
CA VAL A 96 -11.93 3.02 5.14
C VAL A 96 -11.85 1.50 4.97
N PHE A 97 -11.49 0.76 6.02
CA PHE A 97 -11.50 -0.71 6.00
C PHE A 97 -12.91 -1.30 5.87
N ALA A 98 -13.92 -0.68 6.47
CA ALA A 98 -15.31 -1.10 6.32
C ALA A 98 -15.76 -1.01 4.85
N ILE A 99 -15.40 0.05 4.12
CA ILE A 99 -15.69 0.14 2.68
C ILE A 99 -14.98 -0.97 1.89
N MET A 100 -13.72 -1.27 2.20
CA MET A 100 -12.99 -2.36 1.53
C MET A 100 -13.61 -3.74 1.83
N GLY A 101 -14.09 -3.96 3.06
CA GLY A 101 -14.81 -5.16 3.49
C GLY A 101 -16.19 -5.26 2.84
N LEU A 102 -16.95 -4.17 2.78
CA LEU A 102 -18.22 -4.09 2.05
C LEU A 102 -18.02 -4.43 0.57
N ASN A 103 -16.97 -3.90 -0.05
CA ASN A 103 -16.61 -4.22 -1.42
C ASN A 103 -16.34 -5.73 -1.61
N GLN A 104 -15.75 -6.38 -0.60
CA GLN A 104 -15.44 -7.81 -0.61
C GLN A 104 -16.69 -8.68 -0.52
N VAL A 105 -17.64 -8.34 0.35
CA VAL A 105 -18.83 -9.18 0.58
C VAL A 105 -19.97 -8.91 -0.40
N MET A 106 -20.06 -7.71 -0.98
CA MET A 106 -21.18 -7.31 -1.85
C MET A 106 -20.95 -7.61 -3.34
N ARG A 107 -19.81 -8.19 -3.71
CA ARG A 107 -19.42 -8.36 -5.12
C ARG A 107 -18.96 -9.78 -5.42
N ASP A 108 -19.41 -10.30 -6.55
CA ASP A 108 -18.85 -11.54 -7.12
C ASP A 108 -17.38 -11.38 -7.51
N THR A 109 -17.00 -10.17 -7.94
CA THR A 109 -15.62 -9.81 -8.32
C THR A 109 -15.17 -8.54 -7.57
N PRO A 110 -14.69 -8.69 -6.31
CA PRO A 110 -14.23 -7.57 -5.50
C PRO A 110 -13.06 -6.82 -6.13
N HIS A 111 -12.98 -5.53 -5.86
CA HIS A 111 -11.78 -4.74 -6.14
C HIS A 111 -10.64 -5.16 -5.23
N VAL A 112 -9.41 -4.99 -5.72
CA VAL A 112 -8.18 -5.16 -4.94
C VAL A 112 -7.71 -3.78 -4.49
N PHE A 113 -7.48 -3.61 -3.19
CA PHE A 113 -7.02 -2.35 -2.61
C PHE A 113 -5.56 -2.47 -2.20
N GLN A 114 -4.74 -1.55 -2.66
CA GLN A 114 -3.32 -1.46 -2.35
C GLN A 114 -3.08 -0.27 -1.44
N ILE A 115 -2.69 -0.55 -0.21
CA ILE A 115 -2.30 0.44 0.76
C ILE A 115 -0.78 0.45 0.83
N LEU A 116 -0.20 1.64 0.76
CA LEU A 116 1.23 1.87 0.93
C LEU A 116 1.42 2.91 2.03
N THR A 117 2.33 2.64 2.96
CA THR A 117 2.63 3.55 4.06
C THR A 117 4.13 3.72 4.28
N LYS A 118 4.51 4.87 4.85
CA LYS A 118 5.83 5.12 5.43
C LYS A 118 5.83 5.02 6.96
N ARG A 119 4.71 4.63 7.57
CA ARG A 119 4.48 4.54 9.02
C ARG A 119 4.10 3.10 9.42
N PRO A 120 4.98 2.12 9.17
CA PRO A 120 4.66 0.70 9.35
C PRO A 120 4.32 0.33 10.80
N GLU A 121 4.83 1.04 11.80
CA GLU A 121 4.55 0.79 13.22
C GLU A 121 3.07 1.03 13.53
N ARG A 122 2.51 2.13 13.04
CA ARG A 122 1.08 2.44 13.23
C ARG A 122 0.22 1.46 12.46
N MET A 123 0.61 1.11 11.24
CA MET A 123 -0.08 0.07 10.47
C MET A 123 -0.08 -1.27 11.21
N GLN A 124 1.07 -1.71 11.71
CA GLN A 124 1.21 -2.96 12.45
C GLN A 124 0.36 -2.95 13.72
N ALA A 125 0.43 -1.87 14.51
CA ALA A 125 -0.35 -1.71 15.72
C ALA A 125 -1.86 -1.81 15.43
N TYR A 126 -2.35 -1.05 14.45
CA TYR A 126 -3.76 -1.09 14.03
C TYR A 126 -4.17 -2.48 13.54
N MET A 127 -3.38 -3.13 12.69
CA MET A 127 -3.75 -4.44 12.12
C MET A 127 -3.66 -5.60 13.14
N SER A 128 -2.85 -5.44 14.19
CA SER A 128 -2.64 -6.46 15.23
C SER A 128 -3.53 -6.27 16.46
N ASP A 129 -4.23 -5.14 16.56
CA ASP A 129 -5.17 -4.88 17.65
C ASP A 129 -6.37 -5.87 17.57
N PRO A 130 -6.64 -6.64 18.65
CA PRO A 130 -7.74 -7.59 18.71
C PRO A 130 -9.12 -6.98 18.43
N ASP A 131 -9.31 -5.69 18.70
CA ASP A 131 -10.59 -5.01 18.55
C ASP A 131 -10.83 -4.47 17.13
N THR A 132 -9.79 -4.44 16.27
CA THR A 132 -9.86 -3.88 14.91
C THR A 132 -10.94 -4.55 14.07
N LEU A 133 -11.02 -5.88 14.09
CA LEU A 133 -12.04 -6.59 13.33
C LEU A 133 -13.46 -6.23 13.81
N TRP A 134 -13.64 -6.06 15.13
CA TRP A 134 -14.92 -5.69 15.69
C TRP A 134 -15.33 -4.27 15.28
N ARG A 135 -14.42 -3.28 15.38
CA ARG A 135 -14.68 -1.90 14.96
C ARG A 135 -15.04 -1.80 13.48
N ILE A 136 -14.28 -2.48 12.62
CA ILE A 136 -14.57 -2.56 11.18
C ILE A 136 -15.95 -3.19 10.94
N THR A 137 -16.27 -4.29 11.64
CA THR A 137 -17.58 -4.94 11.51
C THR A 137 -18.73 -4.00 11.91
N MET A 138 -18.56 -3.22 12.97
CA MET A 138 -19.57 -2.23 13.39
C MET A 138 -19.71 -1.10 12.36
N ALA A 139 -18.59 -0.59 11.84
CA ALA A 139 -18.60 0.40 10.76
C ALA A 139 -19.27 -0.14 9.48
N MET A 140 -19.03 -1.40 9.11
CA MET A 140 -19.73 -2.05 7.98
C MET A 140 -21.23 -2.10 8.20
N LYS A 141 -21.69 -2.45 9.40
CA LYS A 141 -23.13 -2.47 9.74
C LYS A 141 -23.75 -1.08 9.72
N ALA A 142 -23.01 -0.05 10.15
CA ALA A 142 -23.50 1.32 10.18
C ALA A 142 -23.59 1.98 8.80
N HIS A 143 -22.70 1.60 7.86
CA HIS A 143 -22.56 2.26 6.56
C HIS A 143 -22.90 1.38 5.34
N GLY A 144 -23.11 0.09 5.53
CA GLY A 144 -23.47 -0.86 4.49
C GLY A 144 -24.97 -1.15 4.42
N PRO A 145 -25.45 -1.81 3.35
CA PRO A 145 -26.79 -2.39 3.33
C PRO A 145 -26.91 -3.52 4.36
N GLU A 146 -28.14 -3.90 4.72
CA GLU A 146 -28.37 -5.13 5.48
C GLU A 146 -27.82 -6.34 4.70
N LEU A 147 -26.76 -6.96 5.22
CA LEU A 147 -26.13 -8.11 4.59
C LEU A 147 -26.93 -9.39 4.93
N PRO A 148 -27.30 -10.22 3.94
CA PRO A 148 -28.01 -11.47 4.19
C PRO A 148 -27.08 -12.49 4.88
N GLY A 149 -27.52 -13.03 6.02
CA GLY A 149 -26.75 -13.97 6.85
C GLY A 149 -26.11 -13.27 8.04
N GLU A 150 -26.85 -13.23 9.15
CA GLU A 150 -26.47 -12.52 10.38
C GLU A 150 -25.08 -12.90 10.93
N ASN A 151 -24.40 -11.88 11.45
CA ASN A 151 -23.38 -11.91 12.51
C ASN A 151 -21.99 -12.48 12.25
N SER A 152 -21.65 -12.98 11.07
CA SER A 152 -20.25 -13.37 10.82
C SER A 152 -19.40 -12.12 10.48
N PRO A 153 -18.33 -11.82 11.23
CA PRO A 153 -17.39 -10.77 10.86
C PRO A 153 -16.74 -11.11 9.50
N PRO A 154 -16.23 -10.12 8.75
CA PRO A 154 -15.48 -10.41 7.54
C PRO A 154 -14.24 -11.24 7.88
N VAL A 155 -13.73 -11.97 6.89
CA VAL A 155 -12.44 -12.69 7.04
C VAL A 155 -11.35 -11.67 7.35
N TRP A 156 -10.53 -11.96 8.36
CA TRP A 156 -9.41 -11.12 8.76
C TRP A 156 -8.07 -11.85 8.65
N PRO A 157 -7.04 -11.23 8.04
CA PRO A 157 -7.06 -9.96 7.29
C PRO A 157 -7.97 -10.01 6.05
N LEU A 158 -8.48 -8.84 5.61
CA LEU A 158 -9.33 -8.75 4.42
C LEU A 158 -8.58 -9.29 3.18
N PRO A 159 -9.11 -10.30 2.46
CA PRO A 159 -8.38 -10.96 1.37
C PRO A 159 -8.15 -10.06 0.15
N ASN A 160 -8.96 -9.03 -0.01
CA ASN A 160 -8.87 -8.06 -1.10
C ASN A 160 -8.04 -6.81 -0.75
N VAL A 161 -7.38 -6.79 0.41
CA VAL A 161 -6.53 -5.67 0.86
C VAL A 161 -5.07 -6.11 0.90
N TRP A 162 -4.24 -5.37 0.16
CA TRP A 162 -2.80 -5.57 0.06
C TRP A 162 -2.11 -4.48 0.87
N LEU A 163 -1.30 -4.88 1.85
CA LEU A 163 -0.56 -3.96 2.70
C LEU A 163 0.89 -3.87 2.24
N GLY A 164 1.40 -2.66 2.16
CA GLY A 164 2.76 -2.46 1.73
C GLY A 164 3.44 -1.27 2.37
N VAL A 165 4.77 -1.29 2.28
CA VAL A 165 5.64 -0.23 2.77
C VAL A 165 6.43 0.38 1.63
N SER A 166 6.61 1.69 1.68
CA SER A 166 7.55 2.39 0.81
C SER A 166 8.94 2.24 1.41
N ILE A 167 9.94 1.92 0.59
CA ILE A 167 11.35 1.87 0.96
C ILE A 167 12.14 2.68 -0.06
N GLU A 168 13.22 3.31 0.39
CA GLU A 168 13.99 4.22 -0.46
C GLU A 168 15.47 3.82 -0.54
N ASP A 169 15.94 3.11 0.46
CA ASP A 169 17.32 2.69 0.68
C ASP A 169 17.34 1.41 1.55
N GLN A 170 18.52 0.82 1.77
CA GLN A 170 18.64 -0.40 2.58
C GLN A 170 18.24 -0.17 4.03
N GLU A 171 18.51 1.02 4.59
CA GLU A 171 18.15 1.36 5.96
C GLU A 171 16.62 1.27 6.17
N THR A 172 15.85 1.91 5.29
CA THR A 172 14.39 1.85 5.33
C THR A 172 13.83 0.47 4.96
N ALA A 173 14.54 -0.31 4.14
CA ALA A 173 14.17 -1.70 3.88
C ALA A 173 14.33 -2.58 5.13
N ASP A 174 15.47 -2.47 5.81
CA ASP A 174 15.82 -3.22 7.02
C ASP A 174 14.92 -2.82 8.20
N GLU A 175 14.45 -1.57 8.24
CA GLU A 175 13.50 -1.08 9.25
C GLU A 175 12.06 -1.55 8.96
N ARG A 176 11.54 -1.28 7.75
CA ARG A 176 10.10 -1.33 7.48
C ARG A 176 9.61 -2.70 7.03
N ILE A 177 10.42 -3.46 6.30
CA ILE A 177 10.01 -4.78 5.80
C ILE A 177 9.75 -5.75 6.97
N PRO A 178 10.61 -5.86 8.00
CA PRO A 178 10.34 -6.74 9.14
C PRO A 178 9.01 -6.45 9.84
N LEU A 179 8.63 -5.17 9.98
CA LEU A 179 7.34 -4.76 10.55
C LEU A 179 6.17 -5.21 9.66
N LEU A 180 6.30 -5.06 8.34
CA LEU A 180 5.31 -5.55 7.38
C LEU A 180 5.15 -7.08 7.43
N LEU A 181 6.26 -7.83 7.53
CA LEU A 181 6.21 -9.30 7.62
C LEU A 181 5.50 -9.78 8.89
N GLN A 182 5.62 -9.03 9.99
CA GLN A 182 4.93 -9.29 11.26
C GLN A 182 3.48 -8.78 11.29
N THR A 183 3.10 -7.88 10.38
CA THR A 183 1.75 -7.32 10.30
C THR A 183 0.77 -8.35 9.76
N PRO A 184 -0.43 -8.56 10.36
CA PRO A 184 -1.49 -9.38 9.77
C PRO A 184 -1.91 -8.85 8.40
N ALA A 185 -1.56 -9.55 7.32
CA ALA A 185 -1.87 -9.14 5.95
C ALA A 185 -2.16 -10.36 5.07
N ALA A 186 -3.16 -10.25 4.18
CA ALA A 186 -3.44 -11.26 3.16
C ALA A 186 -2.36 -11.24 2.07
N VAL A 187 -1.94 -10.05 1.65
CA VAL A 187 -0.85 -9.83 0.69
C VAL A 187 0.06 -8.73 1.23
N ARG A 188 1.37 -8.97 1.13
CA ARG A 188 2.43 -8.03 1.53
C ARG A 188 3.19 -7.58 0.30
N TRP A 189 3.38 -6.28 0.14
CA TRP A 189 4.11 -5.72 -0.99
C TRP A 189 5.01 -4.55 -0.61
N VAL A 190 5.95 -4.22 -1.49
CA VAL A 190 6.90 -3.13 -1.29
C VAL A 190 6.90 -2.23 -2.52
N SER A 191 7.00 -0.92 -2.29
CA SER A 191 7.32 0.05 -3.33
C SER A 191 8.69 0.65 -3.03
N ALA A 192 9.67 0.36 -3.88
CA ALA A 192 11.03 0.86 -3.77
C ALA A 192 11.15 2.21 -4.50
N GLU A 193 10.55 3.26 -3.92
CA GLU A 193 10.37 4.57 -4.58
C GLU A 193 10.37 5.77 -3.59
N PRO A 194 11.16 6.82 -3.88
CA PRO A 194 12.23 6.85 -4.87
C PRO A 194 13.37 5.89 -4.49
N LEU A 195 13.91 5.16 -5.45
CA LEU A 195 15.07 4.28 -5.24
C LEU A 195 16.33 5.15 -5.15
N LEU A 196 16.85 5.36 -3.95
CA LEU A 196 18.03 6.19 -3.68
C LEU A 196 19.33 5.39 -3.81
N GLU A 197 19.27 4.07 -3.61
CA GLU A 197 20.38 3.13 -3.76
C GLU A 197 19.88 1.72 -4.10
N SER A 198 20.79 0.77 -4.35
CA SER A 198 20.44 -0.64 -4.51
C SER A 198 19.99 -1.25 -3.19
N ILE A 199 18.94 -2.07 -3.21
CA ILE A 199 18.35 -2.67 -2.01
C ILE A 199 18.31 -4.20 -2.11
N GLU A 200 18.91 -4.89 -1.15
CA GLU A 200 18.83 -6.35 -0.98
C GLU A 200 17.61 -6.74 -0.15
N ILE A 201 16.75 -7.62 -0.70
CA ILE A 201 15.51 -8.05 -0.02
C ILE A 201 15.37 -9.57 0.10
N ASN A 202 16.47 -10.32 -0.02
CA ASN A 202 16.47 -11.79 0.09
C ASN A 202 15.83 -12.29 1.38
N PHE A 203 16.08 -11.59 2.49
CA PHE A 203 15.53 -11.93 3.80
C PHE A 203 14.00 -11.86 3.86
N ALA A 204 13.37 -11.23 2.86
CA ALA A 204 11.93 -10.98 2.81
C ALA A 204 11.18 -11.94 1.87
N LEU A 205 11.88 -12.86 1.22
CA LEU A 205 11.27 -13.89 0.37
C LEU A 205 10.58 -14.96 1.23
N LYS A 206 9.48 -15.55 0.73
CA LYS A 206 8.76 -16.64 1.43
C LYS A 206 9.67 -17.81 1.78
N SER A 207 10.60 -18.13 0.87
CA SER A 207 11.71 -19.03 1.12
C SER A 207 13.00 -18.22 1.03
N HIS A 208 13.73 -18.14 2.13
CA HIS A 208 14.96 -17.35 2.22
C HIS A 208 16.00 -18.02 3.10
N MET A 209 17.25 -17.60 2.94
CA MET A 209 18.35 -18.00 3.80
C MET A 209 18.52 -16.98 4.93
N ASP A 210 18.57 -17.45 6.18
CA ASP A 210 18.81 -16.58 7.34
C ASP A 210 20.29 -16.15 7.45
N ARG A 211 20.59 -15.22 8.37
CA ARG A 211 21.96 -14.72 8.60
C ARG A 211 22.96 -15.81 9.03
N LEU A 212 22.48 -16.98 9.43
CA LEU A 212 23.30 -18.13 9.83
C LEU A 212 23.46 -19.16 8.69
N GLY A 213 22.92 -18.87 7.51
CA GLY A 213 23.00 -19.75 6.34
C GLY A 213 21.94 -20.86 6.30
N ASN A 214 20.89 -20.79 7.14
CA ASN A 214 19.83 -21.81 7.13
C ASN A 214 18.66 -21.38 6.26
N TRP A 215 18.09 -22.31 5.50
CA TRP A 215 16.84 -22.10 4.79
C TRP A 215 15.65 -22.00 5.75
N ARG A 216 14.81 -20.98 5.54
CA ARG A 216 13.59 -20.71 6.30
C ARG A 216 12.41 -20.58 5.36
N GLU A 217 11.25 -21.03 5.85
CA GLU A 217 9.95 -20.68 5.27
C GLU A 217 9.22 -19.73 6.22
N GLY A 218 8.59 -18.69 5.69
CA GLY A 218 7.92 -17.70 6.50
C GLY A 218 6.98 -16.79 5.70
N PRO A 219 6.32 -15.83 6.37
CA PRO A 219 5.63 -14.76 5.66
C PRO A 219 6.66 -14.03 4.80
N GLY A 220 6.32 -13.82 3.53
CA GLY A 220 7.20 -13.16 2.57
C GLY A 220 6.46 -12.16 1.71
N LEU A 221 7.22 -11.34 1.01
CA LEU A 221 6.69 -10.40 0.03
C LEU A 221 6.10 -11.17 -1.16
N ALA A 222 4.93 -10.72 -1.61
CA ALA A 222 4.26 -11.24 -2.79
C ALA A 222 4.51 -10.34 -4.01
N TRP A 223 4.81 -9.07 -3.80
CA TRP A 223 4.97 -8.10 -4.88
C TRP A 223 5.95 -7.00 -4.53
N VAL A 224 6.77 -6.60 -5.51
CA VAL A 224 7.75 -5.52 -5.39
C VAL A 224 7.58 -4.63 -6.61
N VAL A 225 7.44 -3.33 -6.37
CA VAL A 225 7.31 -2.32 -7.40
C VAL A 225 8.53 -1.41 -7.36
N CYS A 226 9.15 -1.22 -8.52
CA CYS A 226 10.29 -0.33 -8.71
C CYS A 226 10.03 0.60 -9.91
N GLY A 227 10.19 1.92 -9.72
CA GLY A 227 10.28 2.90 -10.81
C GLY A 227 8.95 3.43 -11.39
N GLY A 228 7.93 3.58 -10.55
CA GLY A 228 6.68 4.29 -10.86
C GLY A 228 6.87 5.75 -11.30
N GLU A 229 7.92 6.46 -10.84
CA GLU A 229 8.27 7.80 -11.36
C GLU A 229 8.98 7.77 -12.74
N LEU A 230 9.44 6.60 -13.21
CA LEU A 230 10.28 6.44 -14.40
C LEU A 230 9.65 5.56 -15.51
N ARG A 231 8.36 5.21 -15.38
CA ARG A 231 7.62 4.34 -16.33
C ARG A 231 8.28 2.96 -16.54
N THR A 232 8.75 2.32 -15.47
CA THR A 232 9.18 0.90 -15.54
C THR A 232 8.08 -0.03 -15.01
N SER A 233 8.03 -1.24 -15.55
CA SER A 233 6.98 -2.23 -15.28
C SER A 233 7.10 -2.85 -13.88
N PRO A 234 5.98 -3.16 -13.20
CA PRO A 234 5.98 -3.90 -11.93
C PRO A 234 6.56 -5.32 -12.10
N LEU A 235 7.31 -5.80 -11.12
CA LEU A 235 7.83 -7.17 -11.09
C LEU A 235 6.99 -8.02 -10.12
N PHE A 236 6.21 -8.96 -10.65
CA PHE A 236 5.62 -10.01 -9.82
C PHE A 236 6.71 -10.99 -9.39
N ILE A 237 6.87 -11.21 -8.08
CA ILE A 237 7.89 -12.16 -7.57
C ILE A 237 7.62 -13.58 -8.12
N ASP A 238 6.36 -13.95 -8.34
CA ASP A 238 5.99 -15.24 -8.94
C ASP A 238 6.38 -15.39 -10.43
N MET A 239 6.85 -14.33 -11.10
CA MET A 239 7.43 -14.39 -12.46
C MET A 239 8.95 -14.66 -12.47
N LEU A 240 9.60 -14.73 -11.31
CA LEU A 240 11.00 -15.14 -11.20
C LEU A 240 11.04 -16.68 -11.12
N LYS A 241 11.20 -17.33 -12.27
CA LYS A 241 11.55 -18.75 -12.31
C LYS A 241 12.88 -18.95 -11.57
N PRO A 242 13.03 -19.96 -10.70
CA PRO A 242 14.34 -20.40 -10.26
C PRO A 242 15.18 -20.68 -11.50
N CYS A 243 16.30 -19.98 -11.67
CA CYS A 243 17.29 -20.38 -12.65
C CYS A 243 17.91 -21.68 -12.12
N ASN A 244 17.42 -22.81 -12.60
CA ASN A 244 18.00 -24.13 -12.36
C ASN A 244 19.30 -24.26 -13.17
N SER A 245 20.33 -23.49 -12.83
CA SER A 245 21.70 -23.84 -13.19
C SER A 245 22.32 -24.52 -11.98
N LYS A 246 22.56 -25.83 -12.14
CA LYS A 246 23.34 -26.65 -11.21
C LYS A 246 24.79 -26.16 -11.19
N GLU A 247 25.07 -25.05 -10.54
CA GLU A 247 26.43 -24.61 -10.23
C GLU A 247 26.35 -23.55 -9.11
N ASN A 248 27.02 -23.85 -8.00
CA ASN A 248 27.09 -23.01 -6.80
C ASN A 248 27.28 -21.51 -7.12
N SER A 249 26.28 -20.69 -6.85
CA SER A 249 26.48 -19.29 -6.48
C SER A 249 25.25 -18.78 -5.73
N SER A 250 25.50 -17.99 -4.69
CA SER A 250 24.52 -17.31 -3.83
C SER A 250 23.39 -16.66 -4.62
N PHE A 251 22.14 -17.02 -4.30
CA PHE A 251 20.95 -16.32 -4.77
C PHE A 251 20.82 -14.99 -4.03
N ASN A 252 21.20 -13.88 -4.68
CA ASN A 252 20.91 -12.53 -4.21
C ASN A 252 19.91 -11.86 -5.15
N MET A 253 18.78 -11.43 -4.61
CA MET A 253 17.77 -10.59 -5.22
C MET A 253 17.99 -9.16 -4.72
N SER A 254 18.75 -8.42 -5.52
CA SER A 254 18.97 -6.98 -5.44
C SER A 254 17.92 -6.23 -6.26
N ILE A 255 17.37 -5.15 -5.73
CA ILE A 255 16.68 -4.11 -6.49
C ILE A 255 17.76 -3.14 -6.95
N GLU A 256 18.22 -3.30 -8.19
CA GLU A 256 19.31 -2.50 -8.75
C GLU A 256 18.80 -1.22 -9.41
N MET A 257 19.65 -0.17 -9.39
CA MET A 257 19.39 1.06 -10.13
C MET A 257 19.57 0.90 -11.66
N ASP A 258 20.22 -0.18 -12.12
CA ASP A 258 20.73 -0.35 -13.49
C ASP A 258 19.67 -0.79 -14.54
N GLY A 259 18.44 -0.31 -14.38
CA GLY A 259 17.47 -0.11 -15.46
C GLY A 259 17.41 1.33 -15.98
N LEU A 260 18.20 2.25 -15.41
CA LEU A 260 18.03 3.70 -15.54
C LEU A 260 19.03 4.44 -16.44
N MET A 261 19.98 3.72 -17.06
CA MET A 261 20.83 4.28 -18.11
C MET A 261 20.74 3.43 -19.37
N GLY A 262 19.68 3.67 -20.16
CA GLY A 262 19.67 3.32 -21.57
C GLY A 262 20.77 4.10 -22.30
N SER A 263 21.77 3.36 -22.76
CA SER A 263 22.88 3.80 -23.60
C SER A 263 22.44 4.46 -24.92
N HIS A 264 23.12 5.57 -25.25
CA HIS A 264 23.18 6.37 -26.49
C HIS A 264 22.15 7.49 -26.68
#